data_AF-A0A2K3D1F0-F1
#
_entry.id   AF-A0A2K3D1F0-F1
#
_cell.length_a   1.000
_cell.length_b   1.000
_cell.length_c   1.000
_cell.angle_alpha   90.00
_cell.angle_beta   90.00
_cell.angle_gamma   90.00
#
_symmetry.space_group_name_H-M   'P 1'
#
loop_
_entity.id
_entity.type
_entity.pdbx_description
1 polymer ?
#
loop_
_entity_poly.entity_id
_entity_poly.type
_entity_poly.pdbx_seq_one_letter_code
_entity_poly.pdbx_strand_id
1 'polypeptide(L)'
;MAAHVASQQGKQATTPDRGKAQRDVLMQTLWDTPPHLRQADPTREAALAEALTAVVKDTHDRVKSLVRLIKCWYKYGLQAEIPNVPSVLLETVVLAAAQRKGLLSPGKQDRTAEVSLFLAALELLDEAVSDRKVVVLEAGPVWGYTRAQAESCRHAWRNDTVVVLHPIDPTCNLAAPQPRRAVDWCRLAHKSRELKRVVEGGSMWELEQQSSLAPAIRALKAA
;
A
#
# COMPACT_ATOMS: atom_id res chain seq x y z
N MET A 1 -9.06 -50.16 -44.71
CA MET A 1 -9.71 -50.09 -43.38
C MET A 1 -9.11 -48.91 -42.64
N ALA A 2 -9.91 -47.88 -42.42
CA ALA A 2 -9.48 -46.59 -41.88
C ALA A 2 -9.30 -46.67 -40.36
N ALA A 3 -8.13 -46.25 -39.86
CA ALA A 3 -7.90 -46.02 -38.44
C ALA A 3 -8.26 -44.55 -38.12
N HIS A 4 -9.28 -44.39 -37.27
CA HIS A 4 -9.65 -43.13 -36.65
C HIS A 4 -8.50 -42.61 -35.76
N VAL A 5 -7.97 -41.43 -36.07
CA VAL A 5 -7.21 -40.61 -35.12
C VAL A 5 -8.14 -39.51 -34.63
N ALA A 6 -8.76 -39.74 -33.47
CA ALA A 6 -9.49 -38.71 -32.76
C ALA A 6 -8.48 -37.75 -32.10
N SER A 7 -8.38 -36.55 -32.66
CA SER A 7 -7.71 -35.40 -32.03
C SER A 7 -8.46 -34.99 -30.76
N GLN A 8 -7.98 -35.41 -29.60
CA GLN A 8 -8.36 -34.82 -28.32
C GLN A 8 -7.66 -33.46 -28.18
N GLN A 9 -8.29 -32.41 -28.71
CA GLN A 9 -8.03 -31.06 -28.23
C GLN A 9 -8.64 -30.95 -26.82
N GLY A 10 -7.79 -31.11 -25.81
CA GLY A 10 -8.13 -30.78 -24.44
C GLY A 10 -8.47 -29.29 -24.34
N LYS A 11 -9.76 -28.97 -24.29
CA LYS A 11 -10.23 -27.69 -23.78
C LYS A 11 -9.77 -27.59 -22.32
N GLN A 12 -8.69 -26.85 -22.07
CA GLN A 12 -8.42 -26.34 -20.73
C GLN A 12 -9.63 -25.48 -20.34
N ALA A 13 -10.48 -26.02 -19.47
CA ALA A 13 -11.50 -25.26 -18.81
C ALA A 13 -10.78 -24.18 -18.00
N THR A 14 -10.88 -22.92 -18.45
CA THR A 14 -10.46 -21.77 -17.68
C THR A 14 -11.31 -21.73 -16.42
N THR A 15 -10.75 -22.15 -15.30
CA THR A 15 -11.37 -21.98 -13.98
C THR A 15 -11.78 -20.52 -13.84
N PRO A 16 -13.05 -20.20 -13.54
CA PRO A 16 -13.48 -18.83 -13.33
C PRO A 16 -12.60 -18.19 -12.27
N ASP A 17 -12.03 -17.02 -12.57
CA ASP A 17 -11.29 -16.24 -11.58
C ASP A 17 -12.28 -15.76 -10.52
N ARG A 18 -12.39 -16.56 -9.44
CA ARG A 18 -13.29 -16.31 -8.31
C ARG A 18 -13.05 -14.92 -7.71
N GLY A 19 -11.81 -14.44 -7.78
CA GLY A 19 -11.47 -13.10 -7.31
C GLY A 19 -12.08 -12.01 -8.17
N LYS A 20 -11.96 -12.14 -9.49
CA LYS A 20 -12.64 -11.24 -10.42
C LYS A 20 -14.17 -11.22 -10.22
N ALA A 21 -14.79 -12.38 -10.07
CA ALA A 21 -16.23 -12.47 -9.82
C ALA A 21 -16.65 -11.82 -8.49
N GLN A 22 -15.86 -11.99 -7.42
CA GLN A 22 -16.09 -11.35 -6.13
C GLN A 22 -15.91 -9.83 -6.21
N ARG A 23 -14.88 -9.34 -6.92
CA ARG A 23 -14.75 -7.90 -7.19
C ARG A 23 -15.96 -7.37 -7.91
N ASP A 24 -16.37 -8.04 -8.99
CA ASP A 24 -17.46 -7.56 -9.83
C ASP A 24 -18.70 -7.37 -8.95
N VAL A 25 -19.06 -8.35 -8.11
CA VAL A 25 -20.17 -8.23 -7.14
C VAL A 25 -19.96 -7.08 -6.14
N LEU A 26 -18.78 -6.94 -5.54
CA LEU A 26 -18.51 -5.92 -4.51
C LEU A 26 -18.45 -4.50 -5.07
N MET A 27 -17.98 -4.35 -6.30
CA MET A 27 -17.67 -3.06 -6.93
C MET A 27 -18.72 -2.64 -7.96
N GLN A 28 -19.61 -3.54 -8.41
CA GLN A 28 -20.61 -3.27 -9.44
C GLN A 28 -21.44 -2.04 -9.09
N THR A 29 -22.03 -2.00 -7.90
CA THR A 29 -22.82 -0.85 -7.44
C THR A 29 -22.03 0.46 -7.48
N LEU A 30 -20.73 0.42 -7.13
CA LEU A 30 -19.87 1.60 -7.18
C LEU A 30 -19.63 2.07 -8.62
N TRP A 31 -19.35 1.14 -9.54
CA TRP A 31 -19.03 1.46 -10.94
C TRP A 31 -20.25 1.86 -11.75
N ASP A 32 -21.41 1.25 -11.48
CA ASP A 32 -22.71 1.59 -12.07
C ASP A 32 -23.22 2.96 -11.59
N THR A 33 -22.76 3.41 -10.42
CA THR A 33 -23.06 4.75 -9.91
C THR A 33 -22.23 5.81 -10.64
N PRO A 34 -22.85 6.92 -11.11
CA PRO A 34 -22.12 8.05 -11.69
C PRO A 34 -20.99 8.53 -10.76
N PRO A 35 -19.80 8.88 -11.28
CA PRO A 35 -18.63 9.17 -10.44
C PRO A 35 -18.92 10.15 -9.31
N HIS A 36 -19.60 11.27 -9.59
CA HIS A 36 -19.94 12.31 -8.61
C HIS A 36 -20.89 11.88 -7.48
N LEU A 37 -21.52 10.71 -7.58
CA LEU A 37 -22.42 10.14 -6.57
C LEU A 37 -21.79 8.99 -5.79
N ARG A 38 -20.59 8.55 -6.16
CA ARG A 38 -19.89 7.44 -5.48
C ARG A 38 -19.50 7.83 -4.05
N GLN A 39 -19.82 7.00 -3.08
CA GLN A 39 -19.54 7.25 -1.66
C GLN A 39 -18.71 6.11 -1.05
N ALA A 40 -17.99 6.42 0.03
CA ALA A 40 -17.36 5.42 0.87
C ALA A 40 -18.42 4.49 1.47
N ASP A 41 -18.11 3.19 1.54
CA ASP A 41 -19.00 2.16 2.04
C ASP A 41 -18.24 1.26 3.04
N PRO A 42 -18.58 1.31 4.34
CA PRO A 42 -17.90 0.51 5.37
C PRO A 42 -18.00 -1.01 5.16
N THR A 43 -19.08 -1.49 4.54
CA THR A 43 -19.23 -2.92 4.22
C THR A 43 -18.30 -3.33 3.10
N ARG A 44 -18.12 -2.45 2.11
CA ARG A 44 -17.10 -2.63 1.08
C ARG A 44 -15.74 -2.67 1.74
N GLU A 45 -15.35 -1.66 2.52
CA GLU A 45 -14.07 -1.58 3.25
C GLU A 45 -13.69 -2.85 4.02
N ALA A 46 -14.66 -3.50 4.67
CA ALA A 46 -14.43 -4.76 5.39
C ALA A 46 -14.19 -5.97 4.46
N ALA A 47 -14.89 -6.03 3.33
CA ALA A 47 -14.74 -7.08 2.31
C ALA A 47 -13.43 -6.95 1.50
N LEU A 48 -12.75 -5.80 1.59
CA LEU A 48 -11.53 -5.50 0.85
C LEU A 48 -10.26 -6.21 1.37
N ALA A 49 -10.30 -6.89 2.52
CA ALA A 49 -9.12 -7.56 3.08
C ALA A 49 -8.59 -8.73 2.23
N GLU A 50 -9.48 -9.55 1.67
CA GLU A 50 -9.10 -10.66 0.77
C GLU A 50 -8.58 -10.14 -0.57
N ALA A 51 -9.19 -9.08 -1.07
CA ALA A 51 -8.81 -8.43 -2.31
C ALA A 51 -7.47 -7.68 -2.16
N LEU A 52 -7.21 -7.04 -1.02
CA LEU A 52 -5.87 -6.54 -0.68
C LEU A 52 -4.85 -7.67 -0.63
N THR A 53 -5.21 -8.82 -0.05
CA THR A 53 -4.34 -10.01 -0.03
C THR A 53 -3.96 -10.45 -1.45
N ALA A 54 -4.92 -10.43 -2.38
CA ALA A 54 -4.66 -10.76 -3.77
C ALA A 54 -3.67 -9.78 -4.44
N VAL A 55 -3.79 -8.49 -4.14
CA VAL A 55 -2.88 -7.44 -4.64
C VAL A 55 -1.45 -7.63 -4.12
N VAL A 56 -1.29 -8.01 -2.86
CA VAL A 56 0.04 -8.16 -2.24
C VAL A 56 0.65 -9.56 -2.39
N LYS A 57 -0.14 -10.55 -2.81
CA LYS A 57 0.28 -11.95 -2.94
C LYS A 57 1.51 -12.09 -3.84
N ASP A 58 1.46 -11.47 -5.01
CA ASP A 58 2.48 -11.59 -6.05
C ASP A 58 3.61 -10.56 -5.90
N THR A 59 3.56 -9.73 -4.86
CA THR A 59 4.63 -8.78 -4.54
C THR A 59 5.91 -9.52 -4.14
N HIS A 60 7.05 -9.05 -4.66
CA HIS A 60 8.36 -9.62 -4.38
C HIS A 60 8.71 -9.59 -2.88
N ASP A 61 9.36 -10.63 -2.36
CA ASP A 61 9.65 -10.78 -0.92
C ASP A 61 10.48 -9.64 -0.33
N ARG A 62 11.41 -9.07 -1.12
CA ARG A 62 12.17 -7.87 -0.74
C ARG A 62 11.23 -6.71 -0.37
N VAL A 63 10.21 -6.44 -1.19
CA VAL A 63 9.22 -5.39 -0.92
C VAL A 63 8.39 -5.74 0.33
N LYS A 64 7.99 -7.02 0.50
CA LYS A 64 7.31 -7.49 1.72
C LYS A 64 8.17 -7.28 2.97
N SER A 65 9.49 -7.47 2.88
CA SER A 65 10.42 -7.17 3.98
C SER A 65 10.45 -5.69 4.32
N LEU A 66 10.37 -4.78 3.33
CA LEU A 66 10.27 -3.34 3.59
C LEU A 66 8.94 -2.95 4.21
N VAL A 67 7.83 -3.56 3.79
CA VAL A 67 6.53 -3.40 4.46
C VAL A 67 6.64 -3.79 5.94
N ARG A 68 7.27 -4.92 6.24
CA ARG A 68 7.53 -5.35 7.63
C ARG A 68 8.40 -4.36 8.37
N LEU A 69 9.49 -3.87 7.76
CA LEU A 69 10.40 -2.91 8.37
C LEU A 69 9.69 -1.60 8.75
N ILE A 70 8.90 -1.00 7.84
CA ILE A 70 8.13 0.22 8.13
C ILE A 70 7.09 -0.03 9.24
N LYS A 71 6.43 -1.19 9.23
CA LYS A 71 5.48 -1.55 10.30
C LYS A 71 6.18 -1.73 11.65
N CYS A 72 7.38 -2.32 11.67
CA CYS A 72 8.20 -2.44 12.87
C CYS A 72 8.68 -1.08 13.36
N TRP A 73 9.15 -0.22 12.46
CA TRP A 73 9.52 1.16 12.79
C TRP A 73 8.36 1.89 13.48
N TYR A 74 7.15 1.82 12.91
CA TYR A 74 5.99 2.40 13.54
C TYR A 74 5.69 1.77 14.91
N LYS A 75 5.55 0.44 14.97
CA LYS A 75 5.16 -0.31 16.18
C LYS A 75 6.10 -0.04 17.36
N TYR A 76 7.41 -0.09 17.13
CA TYR A 76 8.40 0.00 18.21
C TYR A 76 8.94 1.41 18.42
N GLY A 77 8.98 2.22 17.36
CA GLY A 77 9.60 3.54 17.39
C GLY A 77 8.63 4.71 17.54
N LEU A 78 7.39 4.58 17.07
CA LEU A 78 6.48 5.74 16.94
C LEU A 78 5.12 5.56 17.61
N GLN A 79 4.62 4.34 17.78
CA GLN A 79 3.22 4.08 18.17
C GLN A 79 2.81 4.76 19.49
N ALA A 80 3.74 4.89 20.44
CA ALA A 80 3.47 5.57 21.71
C ALA A 80 3.29 7.09 21.54
N GLU A 81 4.00 7.71 20.60
CA GLU A 81 3.91 9.15 20.30
C GLU A 81 2.80 9.48 19.30
N ILE A 82 2.56 8.57 18.34
CA ILE A 82 1.64 8.76 17.22
C ILE A 82 0.71 7.55 17.16
N PRO A 83 -0.29 7.46 18.04
CA PRO A 83 -1.18 6.30 18.05
C PRO A 83 -2.06 6.26 16.79
N ASN A 84 -2.60 5.08 16.52
CA ASN A 84 -3.66 4.83 15.52
C ASN A 84 -3.30 4.96 14.03
N VAL A 85 -2.04 5.11 13.63
CA VAL A 85 -1.67 5.00 12.20
C VAL A 85 -2.07 3.62 11.67
N PRO A 86 -2.91 3.51 10.63
CA PRO A 86 -3.37 2.22 10.14
C PRO A 86 -2.23 1.41 9.50
N SER A 87 -2.11 0.14 9.88
CA SER A 87 -1.11 -0.76 9.29
C SER A 87 -1.28 -0.91 7.77
N VAL A 88 -2.51 -0.96 7.28
CA VAL A 88 -2.82 -1.06 5.84
C VAL A 88 -2.37 0.19 5.07
N LEU A 89 -2.41 1.37 5.72
CA LEU A 89 -1.91 2.62 5.13
C LEU A 89 -0.39 2.54 4.94
N LEU A 90 0.35 2.11 5.96
CA LEU A 90 1.80 1.95 5.87
C LEU A 90 2.22 0.98 4.76
N GLU A 91 1.50 -0.12 4.63
CA GLU A 91 1.71 -1.10 3.56
C GLU A 91 1.41 -0.52 2.18
N THR A 92 0.29 0.19 2.04
CA THR A 92 -0.10 0.85 0.79
C THR A 92 0.93 1.89 0.33
N VAL A 93 1.48 2.66 1.27
CA VAL A 93 2.54 3.65 1.00
C VAL A 93 3.80 2.98 0.46
N VAL A 94 4.27 1.90 1.09
CA VAL A 94 5.48 1.19 0.63
C VAL A 94 5.28 0.62 -0.77
N LEU A 95 4.12 0.01 -1.04
CA LEU A 95 3.81 -0.54 -2.35
C LEU A 95 3.69 0.56 -3.42
N ALA A 96 3.05 1.69 -3.09
CA ALA A 96 2.96 2.83 -3.99
C ALA A 96 4.33 3.46 -4.28
N ALA A 97 5.22 3.52 -3.29
CA ALA A 97 6.60 3.95 -3.48
C ALA A 97 7.37 2.98 -4.39
N ALA A 98 7.21 1.67 -4.20
CA ALA A 98 7.78 0.65 -5.07
C ALA A 98 7.27 0.78 -6.51
N GLN A 99 5.96 0.99 -6.71
CA GLN A 99 5.40 1.21 -8.04
C GLN A 99 6.02 2.45 -8.72
N ARG A 100 6.13 3.57 -8.00
CA ARG A 100 6.70 4.82 -8.53
C ARG A 100 8.17 4.69 -8.90
N LYS A 101 8.93 3.87 -8.19
CA LYS A 101 10.36 3.63 -8.45
C LYS A 101 10.62 2.48 -9.44
N GLY A 102 9.57 1.80 -9.93
CA GLY A 102 9.74 0.59 -10.76
C GLY A 102 10.33 -0.60 -10.00
N LEU A 103 10.16 -0.64 -8.67
CA LEU A 103 10.75 -1.62 -7.76
C LEU A 103 9.74 -2.66 -7.23
N LEU A 104 8.58 -2.84 -7.89
CA LEU A 104 7.62 -3.90 -7.53
C LEU A 104 8.18 -5.31 -7.80
N SER A 105 9.10 -5.42 -8.76
CA SER A 105 9.81 -6.65 -9.11
C SER A 105 11.30 -6.33 -9.30
N PRO A 106 12.02 -6.01 -8.21
CA PRO A 106 13.40 -5.57 -8.32
C PRO A 106 14.26 -6.71 -8.88
N GLY A 107 15.06 -6.41 -9.90
CA GLY A 107 15.98 -7.38 -10.49
C GLY A 107 16.98 -7.91 -9.46
N LYS A 108 17.48 -9.14 -9.68
CA LYS A 108 18.45 -9.79 -8.78
C LYS A 108 19.74 -8.99 -8.53
N GLN A 109 20.07 -8.02 -9.40
CA GLN A 109 21.33 -7.27 -9.36
C GLN A 109 21.24 -5.90 -8.69
N ASP A 110 20.05 -5.39 -8.35
CA ASP A 110 19.95 -4.11 -7.66
C ASP A 110 20.23 -4.30 -6.17
N ARG A 111 21.50 -4.17 -5.76
CA ARG A 111 21.96 -4.34 -4.37
C ARG A 111 21.47 -3.26 -3.42
N THR A 112 20.92 -2.17 -3.93
CA THR A 112 20.48 -0.99 -3.15
C THR A 112 18.98 -0.77 -3.22
N ALA A 113 18.23 -1.67 -3.86
CA ALA A 113 16.79 -1.56 -4.04
C ALA A 113 16.04 -1.39 -2.71
N GLU A 114 16.43 -2.11 -1.65
CA GLU A 114 15.78 -2.00 -0.34
C GLU A 114 15.94 -0.62 0.28
N VAL A 115 17.17 -0.09 0.27
CA VAL A 115 17.46 1.23 0.84
C VAL A 115 16.75 2.30 0.03
N SER A 116 16.82 2.20 -1.31
CA SER A 116 16.14 3.14 -2.22
C SER A 116 14.62 3.12 -2.02
N LEU A 117 14.03 1.93 -1.85
CA LEU A 117 12.61 1.77 -1.57
C LEU A 117 12.25 2.30 -0.17
N PHE A 118 13.07 2.04 0.84
CA PHE A 118 12.84 2.56 2.19
C PHE A 118 12.82 4.09 2.21
N LEU A 119 13.83 4.71 1.60
CA LEU A 119 13.90 6.17 1.44
C LEU A 119 12.71 6.72 0.65
N ALA A 120 12.31 6.05 -0.43
CA ALA A 120 11.14 6.45 -1.22
C ALA A 120 9.83 6.34 -0.42
N ALA A 121 9.70 5.36 0.46
CA ALA A 121 8.53 5.23 1.32
C ALA A 121 8.47 6.32 2.39
N LEU A 122 9.62 6.65 3.02
CA LEU A 122 9.72 7.76 3.98
C LEU A 122 9.43 9.10 3.32
N GLU A 123 9.97 9.33 2.12
CA GLU A 123 9.68 10.50 1.30
C GLU A 123 8.19 10.59 0.96
N LEU A 124 7.57 9.47 0.56
CA LEU A 124 6.14 9.46 0.24
C LEU A 124 5.24 9.74 1.46
N LEU A 125 5.62 9.30 2.66
CA LEU A 125 4.90 9.67 3.88
C LEU A 125 4.96 11.18 4.14
N ASP A 126 6.11 11.81 3.91
CA ASP A 126 6.26 13.25 4.06
C ASP A 126 5.50 14.02 2.97
N GLU A 127 5.67 13.67 1.69
CA GLU A 127 4.96 14.29 0.56
C GLU A 127 3.43 14.20 0.71
N ALA A 128 2.91 13.09 1.27
CA ALA A 128 1.48 12.91 1.49
C ALA A 128 0.89 13.95 2.46
N VAL A 129 1.71 14.48 3.37
CA VAL A 129 1.32 15.48 4.37
C VAL A 129 1.73 16.88 3.93
N SER A 130 3.01 17.08 3.63
CA SER A 130 3.63 18.37 3.33
C SER A 130 3.15 18.93 1.98
N ASP A 131 3.03 18.07 0.96
CA ASP A 131 2.60 18.47 -0.39
C ASP A 131 1.17 18.03 -0.72
N ARG A 132 0.48 17.42 0.26
CA ARG A 132 -0.86 16.80 0.08
C ARG A 132 -0.91 15.84 -1.11
N LYS A 133 0.18 15.12 -1.36
CA LYS A 133 0.28 14.21 -2.50
C LYS A 133 -0.66 13.02 -2.31
N VAL A 134 -1.58 12.84 -3.26
CA VAL A 134 -2.51 11.70 -3.25
C VAL A 134 -1.75 10.40 -3.50
N VAL A 135 -1.73 9.53 -2.48
CA VAL A 135 -1.10 8.21 -2.56
C VAL A 135 -2.09 7.22 -3.16
N VAL A 136 -1.71 6.65 -4.29
CA VAL A 136 -2.48 5.65 -5.04
C VAL A 136 -1.54 4.51 -5.40
N LEU A 137 -2.00 3.29 -5.13
CA LEU A 137 -1.41 2.04 -5.62
C LEU A 137 -2.31 1.51 -6.74
N GLU A 138 -1.80 1.43 -7.97
CA GLU A 138 -2.56 0.87 -9.10
C GLU A 138 -2.43 -0.65 -9.07
N ALA A 139 -3.33 -1.28 -8.32
CA ALA A 139 -3.28 -2.69 -7.97
C ALA A 139 -3.70 -3.66 -9.10
N GLY A 140 -3.38 -3.33 -10.35
CA GLY A 140 -3.65 -4.13 -11.53
C GLY A 140 -5.14 -4.19 -11.95
N PRO A 141 -5.44 -4.79 -13.11
CA PRO A 141 -6.75 -4.74 -13.73
C PRO A 141 -7.79 -5.64 -13.08
N VAL A 142 -7.38 -6.62 -12.25
CA VAL A 142 -8.29 -7.60 -11.64
C VAL A 142 -8.94 -7.07 -10.38
N TRP A 143 -8.20 -6.36 -9.52
CA TRP A 143 -8.69 -5.88 -8.22
C TRP A 143 -8.60 -4.37 -8.06
N GLY A 144 -7.57 -3.75 -8.64
CA GLY A 144 -7.30 -2.33 -8.49
C GLY A 144 -8.10 -1.42 -9.40
N TYR A 145 -7.66 -0.16 -9.37
CA TYR A 145 -8.11 0.90 -10.25
C TYR A 145 -6.90 1.70 -10.73
N THR A 146 -7.07 2.41 -11.83
CA THR A 146 -6.08 3.35 -12.35
C THR A 146 -6.14 4.68 -11.59
N ARG A 147 -5.07 5.47 -11.65
CA ARG A 147 -5.05 6.83 -11.11
C ARG A 147 -6.18 7.69 -11.68
N ALA A 148 -6.51 7.55 -12.97
CA ALA A 148 -7.63 8.28 -13.57
C ALA A 148 -8.98 7.91 -12.92
N GLN A 149 -9.20 6.63 -12.61
CA GLN A 149 -10.38 6.18 -11.88
C GLN A 149 -10.42 6.71 -10.45
N ALA A 150 -9.28 6.75 -9.74
CA ALA A 150 -9.19 7.41 -8.43
C ALA A 150 -9.60 8.87 -8.49
N GLU A 151 -9.10 9.60 -9.49
CA GLU A 151 -9.39 11.02 -9.69
C GLU A 151 -10.87 11.28 -10.01
N SER A 152 -11.54 10.34 -10.70
CA SER A 152 -12.99 10.42 -10.91
C SER A 152 -13.80 10.37 -9.61
N CYS A 153 -13.21 9.86 -8.52
CA CYS A 153 -13.79 9.77 -7.18
C CYS A 153 -13.31 10.88 -6.23
N ARG A 154 -12.58 11.89 -6.73
CA ARG A 154 -11.96 12.95 -5.92
C ARG A 154 -12.93 13.65 -4.97
N HIS A 155 -14.21 13.78 -5.32
CA HIS A 155 -15.22 14.40 -4.45
C HIS A 155 -15.38 13.70 -3.09
N ALA A 156 -15.04 12.41 -2.98
CA ALA A 156 -15.15 11.63 -1.74
C ALA A 156 -14.07 11.98 -0.70
N TRP A 157 -12.89 12.46 -1.12
CA TRP A 157 -11.71 12.63 -0.24
C TRP A 157 -10.97 13.96 -0.43
N ARG A 158 -11.34 14.80 -1.41
CA ARG A 158 -10.62 16.07 -1.74
C ARG A 158 -10.48 17.05 -0.58
N ASN A 159 -11.34 16.94 0.43
CA ASN A 159 -11.34 17.84 1.58
C ASN A 159 -10.53 17.27 2.76
N ASP A 160 -10.03 16.04 2.66
CA ASP A 160 -9.24 15.42 3.70
C ASP A 160 -7.81 15.98 3.70
N THR A 161 -7.21 16.07 4.89
CA THR A 161 -5.87 16.63 5.07
C THR A 161 -4.79 15.76 4.43
N VAL A 162 -4.94 14.44 4.52
CA VAL A 162 -4.02 13.43 3.98
C VAL A 162 -4.85 12.42 3.21
N VAL A 163 -4.38 12.02 2.02
CA VAL A 163 -5.11 11.10 1.15
C VAL A 163 -4.22 9.92 0.78
N VAL A 164 -4.52 8.77 1.40
CA VAL A 164 -3.95 7.47 1.03
C VAL A 164 -5.10 6.55 0.68
N LEU A 165 -5.30 6.30 -0.61
CA LEU A 165 -6.46 5.53 -1.05
C LEU A 165 -6.24 4.03 -0.87
N HIS A 166 -7.29 3.33 -0.44
CA HIS A 166 -7.28 1.89 -0.37
C HIS A 166 -6.99 1.31 -1.78
N PRO A 167 -6.10 0.32 -1.95
CA PRO A 167 -5.66 -0.16 -3.28
C PRO A 167 -6.72 -0.65 -4.26
N ILE A 168 -7.95 -0.86 -3.79
CA ILE A 168 -9.03 -1.49 -4.56
C ILE A 168 -10.37 -0.76 -4.45
N ASP A 169 -10.48 0.25 -3.58
CA ASP A 169 -11.62 1.16 -3.55
C ASP A 169 -11.13 2.63 -3.67
N PRO A 170 -11.41 3.31 -4.80
CA PRO A 170 -10.97 4.68 -5.04
C PRO A 170 -11.71 5.75 -4.21
N THR A 171 -12.76 5.37 -3.48
CA THR A 171 -13.50 6.27 -2.57
C THR A 171 -13.04 6.16 -1.12
N CYS A 172 -12.37 5.07 -0.76
CA CYS A 172 -11.92 4.81 0.61
C CYS A 172 -10.56 5.47 0.86
N ASN A 173 -10.55 6.54 1.64
CA ASN A 173 -9.32 7.13 2.17
C ASN A 173 -8.92 6.46 3.50
N LEU A 174 -7.80 5.74 3.52
CA LEU A 174 -7.26 5.09 4.71
C LEU A 174 -6.81 6.09 5.79
N ALA A 175 -6.59 7.35 5.42
CA ALA A 175 -6.23 8.44 6.33
C ALA A 175 -7.43 9.30 6.75
N ALA A 176 -8.66 8.91 6.37
CA ALA A 176 -9.87 9.65 6.69
C ALA A 176 -9.99 9.90 8.22
N PRO A 177 -10.39 11.10 8.65
CA PRO A 177 -10.55 11.41 10.07
C PRO A 177 -11.54 10.46 10.75
N GLN A 178 -11.11 9.85 11.86
CA GLN A 178 -11.96 9.00 12.71
C GLN A 178 -12.16 9.67 14.07
N PRO A 179 -13.41 9.85 14.56
CA PRO A 179 -13.72 10.62 15.78
C PRO A 179 -12.97 10.22 17.05
N ARG A 180 -12.48 8.98 17.15
CA ARG A 180 -11.75 8.45 18.31
C ARG A 180 -10.33 7.96 17.99
N ARG A 181 -9.86 8.19 16.76
CA ARG A 181 -8.59 7.66 16.24
C ARG A 181 -7.89 8.71 15.37
N ALA A 182 -7.81 9.93 15.90
CA ALA A 182 -7.03 10.97 15.26
C ALA A 182 -5.55 10.56 15.21
N VAL A 183 -4.90 10.91 14.10
CA VAL A 183 -3.49 10.65 13.85
C VAL A 183 -2.78 12.00 13.70
N ASP A 184 -1.65 12.17 14.39
CA ASP A 184 -0.79 13.34 14.19
C ASP A 184 0.06 13.14 12.93
N TRP A 185 -0.53 13.47 11.78
CA TRP A 185 0.12 13.35 10.47
C TRP A 185 1.37 14.23 10.35
N CYS A 186 1.36 15.43 10.95
CA CYS A 186 2.50 16.35 10.94
C CYS A 186 3.70 15.74 11.68
N ARG A 187 3.47 15.11 12.84
CA ARG A 187 4.51 14.41 13.57
C ARG A 187 5.04 13.20 12.79
N LEU A 188 4.17 12.44 12.12
CA LEU A 188 4.59 11.31 11.29
C LEU A 188 5.48 11.75 10.11
N ALA A 189 5.10 12.83 9.41
CA ALA A 189 5.90 13.41 8.33
C ALA A 189 7.25 13.92 8.83
N HIS A 190 7.27 14.59 9.98
CA HIS A 190 8.51 15.02 10.63
C HIS A 190 9.41 13.83 10.96
N LYS A 191 8.89 12.78 11.60
CA LYS A 191 9.65 11.57 11.94
C LYS A 191 10.17 10.83 10.70
N SER A 192 9.41 10.86 9.61
CA SER A 192 9.82 10.32 8.31
C SER A 192 11.02 11.08 7.74
N ARG A 193 10.99 12.42 7.76
CA ARG A 193 12.13 13.25 7.34
C ARG A 193 13.36 13.08 8.21
N GLU A 194 13.20 13.03 9.52
CA GLU A 194 14.31 12.79 10.45
C GLU A 194 15.01 11.46 10.13
N LEU A 195 14.23 10.37 10.00
CA LEU A 195 14.79 9.06 9.70
C LEU A 195 15.43 9.02 8.30
N LYS A 196 14.81 9.65 7.29
CA LYS A 196 15.37 9.75 5.94
C LYS A 196 16.78 10.35 5.97
N ARG A 197 16.97 11.46 6.68
CA ARG A 197 18.29 12.12 6.83
C ARG A 197 19.33 11.22 7.48
N VAL A 198 18.96 10.48 8.52
CA VAL A 198 19.87 9.54 9.19
C VAL A 198 20.28 8.41 8.25
N VAL A 199 19.36 7.88 7.45
CA VAL A 199 19.67 6.81 6.48
C VAL A 199 20.55 7.32 5.32
N GLU A 200 20.36 8.57 4.88
CA GLU A 200 21.11 9.14 3.75
C GLU A 200 22.52 9.60 4.12
N GLY A 201 22.71 10.21 5.30
CA GLY A 201 23.96 10.86 5.67
C GLY A 201 24.50 10.51 7.06
N GLY A 202 23.77 9.73 7.83
CA GLY A 202 24.19 9.32 9.18
C GLY A 202 25.08 8.08 9.17
N SER A 203 25.74 7.86 10.31
CA SER A 203 26.48 6.66 10.61
C SER A 203 25.56 5.50 11.00
N MET A 204 26.06 4.26 10.88
CA MET A 204 25.33 3.08 11.38
C MET A 204 25.05 3.19 12.89
N TRP A 205 25.95 3.81 13.65
CA TRP A 205 25.75 4.02 15.08
C TRP A 205 24.57 4.95 15.36
N GLU A 206 24.43 6.07 14.63
CA GLU A 206 23.26 6.96 14.76
C GLU A 206 21.96 6.22 14.41
N LEU A 207 21.98 5.40 13.35
CA LEU A 207 20.82 4.58 12.97
C LEU A 207 20.42 3.60 14.07
N GLU A 208 21.38 2.88 14.66
CA GLU A 208 21.12 1.83 15.65
C GLU A 208 20.85 2.35 17.06
N GLN A 209 21.32 3.55 17.41
CA GLN A 209 21.27 4.05 18.80
C GLN A 209 20.39 5.28 18.96
N GLN A 210 20.37 6.20 17.99
CA GLN A 210 19.78 7.53 18.14
C GLN A 210 18.54 7.76 17.28
N SER A 211 18.36 6.99 16.21
CA SER A 211 17.22 7.15 15.31
C SER A 211 15.92 6.58 15.88
N SER A 212 14.79 7.01 15.32
CA SER A 212 13.48 6.42 15.63
C SER A 212 13.34 4.96 15.16
N LEU A 213 14.26 4.45 14.34
CA LEU A 213 14.31 3.04 13.92
C LEU A 213 15.03 2.14 14.94
N ALA A 214 15.86 2.71 15.82
CA ALA A 214 16.65 1.96 16.79
C ALA A 214 15.84 0.96 17.64
N PRO A 215 14.64 1.30 18.17
CA PRO A 215 13.82 0.34 18.91
C PRO A 215 13.41 -0.88 18.07
N ALA A 216 13.10 -0.68 16.79
CA ALA A 216 12.74 -1.77 15.88
C ALA A 216 13.95 -2.68 15.59
N ILE A 217 15.15 -2.11 15.38
CA ILE A 217 16.39 -2.88 15.18
C ILE A 217 16.68 -3.74 16.41
N ARG A 218 16.57 -3.17 17.62
CA ARG A 218 16.76 -3.92 18.88
C ARG A 218 15.76 -5.06 19.02
N ALA A 219 14.49 -4.82 18.72
CA ALA A 219 13.46 -5.86 18.76
C ALA A 219 13.73 -6.99 17.76
N LEU A 220 14.25 -6.68 16.56
CA LEU A 220 14.59 -7.67 15.54
C LEU A 220 15.85 -8.48 15.89
N LYS A 221 16.83 -7.90 16.61
CA LYS A 221 18.03 -8.62 17.08
C LYS A 221 17.74 -9.57 18.25
N ALA A 222 16.65 -9.35 18.97
CA ALA A 222 16.27 -10.14 20.15
C ALA A 222 15.28 -11.29 19.84
N ALA A 223 14.81 -11.38 18.60
CA ALA A 223 13.89 -12.42 18.11
C ALA A 223 14.64 -13.53 17.36
#